data_AF-A0A813D8H4-F1
#
_entry.id   AF-A0A813D8H4-F1
#
_cell.length_a   1.000
_cell.length_b   1.000
_cell.length_c   1.000
_cell.angle_alpha   90.00
_cell.angle_beta   90.00
_cell.angle_gamma   90.00
#
_symmetry.space_group_name_H-M   'P 1'
#
loop_
_entity.id
_entity.type
_entity.pdbx_description
1 polymer ?
#
loop_
_entity_poly.entity_id
_entity_poly.type
_entity_poly.pdbx_seq_one_letter_code
_entity_poly.pdbx_strand_id
1 'polypeptide(L)'
;VVNSVALGINIDNPGDINDFYRIGKKLGEGNFGSVAKAAVKATGAVRAIKTIPIPPTKDERRLDFLRHEIKISKMVDHPSIIKLFEVFENNKKLHLVLELCRNGDLWEYMKSSSAGSSGLSEFDSAVVMQQLLRGVHYMHRSFICHRDLKAQNMLLTFKSKPPTTSTKSQPKTSLGKVAALLATATSTADNKESPFENSIRITDFGLSCNFNHG
;
A
#
# COMPACT_ATOMS: atom_id res chain seq x y z
N VAL A 1 -14.85 -20.33 8.41
CA VAL A 1 -14.28 -20.45 7.06
C VAL A 1 -15.28 -21.17 6.18
N VAL A 2 -15.67 -20.55 5.07
CA VAL A 2 -16.64 -21.12 4.12
C VAL A 2 -15.97 -21.16 2.75
N ASN A 3 -16.18 -22.21 1.97
CA ASN A 3 -15.62 -22.27 0.62
C ASN A 3 -16.44 -21.39 -0.33
N SER A 4 -15.73 -20.54 -1.07
CA SER A 4 -16.27 -19.79 -2.20
C SER A 4 -16.80 -20.75 -3.25
N VAL A 5 -18.05 -20.58 -3.67
CA VAL A 5 -18.65 -21.38 -4.75
C VAL A 5 -18.11 -20.94 -6.13
N ALA A 6 -17.75 -19.66 -6.29
CA ALA A 6 -17.24 -19.14 -7.56
C ALA A 6 -15.73 -19.33 -7.75
N LEU A 7 -14.96 -19.17 -6.68
CA LEU A 7 -13.50 -19.17 -6.72
C LEU A 7 -12.87 -20.41 -6.08
N GLY A 8 -13.59 -21.24 -5.32
CA GLY A 8 -13.02 -22.40 -4.65
C GLY A 8 -11.94 -22.06 -3.61
N ILE A 9 -11.98 -20.82 -3.09
CA ILE A 9 -11.08 -20.32 -2.05
C ILE A 9 -11.78 -20.28 -0.69
N ASN A 10 -11.00 -20.33 0.39
CA ASN A 10 -11.51 -20.07 1.73
C ASN A 10 -11.92 -18.60 1.88
N ILE A 11 -13.19 -18.37 2.19
CA ILE A 11 -13.74 -17.08 2.61
C ILE A 11 -13.68 -17.01 4.13
N ASP A 12 -13.09 -15.92 4.63
CA ASP A 12 -12.85 -15.74 6.06
C ASP A 12 -14.15 -15.38 6.77
N ASN A 13 -15.01 -14.58 6.11
CA ASN A 13 -16.29 -14.16 6.64
C ASN A 13 -17.42 -14.26 5.58
N PRO A 14 -18.43 -15.14 5.78
CA PRO A 14 -19.53 -15.33 4.84
C PRO A 14 -20.66 -14.29 4.96
N GLY A 15 -20.60 -13.37 5.93
CA GLY A 15 -21.61 -12.32 6.11
C GLY A 15 -21.49 -11.18 5.09
N ASP A 16 -22.43 -10.25 5.11
CA ASP A 16 -22.30 -9.02 4.30
C ASP A 16 -21.19 -8.15 4.88
N ILE A 17 -20.27 -7.69 4.04
CA ILE A 17 -19.19 -6.80 4.46
C ILE A 17 -19.70 -5.54 5.17
N ASN A 18 -20.90 -5.06 4.80
CA ASN A 18 -21.53 -3.89 5.41
C ASN A 18 -21.95 -4.15 6.85
N ASP A 19 -22.05 -5.39 7.33
CA ASP A 19 -22.33 -5.69 8.72
C ASP A 19 -21.13 -5.37 9.60
N PHE A 20 -19.92 -5.59 9.09
CA PHE A 20 -18.65 -5.46 9.82
C PHE A 20 -17.91 -4.14 9.56
N TYR A 21 -18.11 -3.55 8.37
CA TYR A 21 -17.38 -2.37 7.92
C TYR A 21 -18.32 -1.22 7.55
N ARG A 22 -17.91 0.00 7.91
CA ARG A 22 -18.49 1.23 7.38
C ARG A 22 -17.64 1.69 6.19
N ILE A 23 -18.11 1.41 4.99
CA ILE A 23 -17.46 1.81 3.73
C ILE A 23 -17.62 3.32 3.55
N GLY A 24 -16.53 4.00 3.23
CA GLY A 24 -16.45 5.45 3.06
C GLY A 24 -16.02 5.85 1.65
N LYS A 25 -15.20 6.90 1.56
CA LYS A 25 -14.79 7.51 0.29
C LYS A 25 -14.00 6.52 -0.60
N LYS A 26 -14.31 6.51 -1.89
CA LYS A 26 -13.51 5.86 -2.94
C LYS A 26 -12.12 6.50 -3.02
N LEU A 27 -11.10 5.66 -2.94
CA LEU A 27 -9.69 6.04 -3.01
C LEU A 27 -9.17 5.96 -4.45
N GLY A 28 -9.65 4.99 -5.23
CA GLY A 28 -9.24 4.80 -6.61
C GLY A 28 -10.06 3.77 -7.35
N GLU A 29 -9.77 3.64 -8.64
CA GLU A 29 -10.30 2.61 -9.53
C GLU A 29 -9.18 2.15 -10.44
N GLY A 30 -9.00 0.84 -10.55
CA GLY A 30 -8.03 0.23 -11.44
C GLY A 30 -8.68 -0.90 -12.24
N ASN A 31 -7.87 -1.58 -13.05
CA ASN A 31 -8.33 -2.63 -13.96
C ASN A 31 -9.09 -3.78 -13.25
N PHE A 32 -8.78 -4.03 -11.98
CA PHE A 32 -9.39 -5.10 -11.19
C PHE A 32 -10.63 -4.65 -10.41
N GLY A 33 -10.93 -3.34 -10.36
CA GLY A 33 -12.11 -2.81 -9.68
C GLY A 33 -11.82 -1.55 -8.87
N SER A 34 -12.64 -1.31 -7.85
CA SER A 34 -12.60 -0.06 -7.08
C SER A 34 -12.03 -0.26 -5.69
N VAL A 35 -11.32 0.74 -5.17
CA VAL A 35 -10.78 0.74 -3.81
C VAL A 35 -11.46 1.84 -3.01
N ALA A 36 -11.96 1.52 -1.82
CA ALA A 36 -12.57 2.48 -0.90
C ALA A 36 -11.95 2.40 0.49
N LYS A 37 -11.91 3.53 1.20
CA LYS A 37 -11.57 3.58 2.62
C LYS A 37 -12.73 3.00 3.41
N ALA A 38 -12.46 2.22 4.45
CA ALA A 38 -13.48 1.74 5.37
C ALA A 38 -13.00 1.78 6.82
N ALA A 39 -13.95 1.76 7.76
CA ALA A 39 -13.68 1.60 9.18
C ALA A 39 -14.35 0.33 9.69
N VAL A 40 -13.62 -0.50 10.44
CA VAL A 40 -14.17 -1.64 11.18
C VAL A 40 -15.17 -1.09 12.19
N LYS A 41 -16.42 -1.55 12.18
CA LYS A 41 -17.46 -1.02 13.08
C LYS A 41 -17.16 -1.30 14.55
N ALA A 42 -16.60 -2.47 14.86
CA ALA A 42 -16.32 -2.89 16.23
C ALA A 42 -15.19 -2.09 16.89
N THR A 43 -14.15 -1.71 16.13
CA THR A 43 -12.91 -1.12 16.69
C THR A 43 -12.60 0.28 16.18
N GLY A 44 -13.28 0.75 15.13
CA GLY A 44 -12.94 1.99 14.44
C GLY A 44 -11.67 1.91 13.59
N ALA A 45 -10.98 0.76 13.56
CA ALA A 45 -9.75 0.60 12.80
C ALA A 45 -9.97 0.84 11.31
N VAL A 46 -9.06 1.56 10.66
CA VAL A 46 -9.21 1.97 9.26
C VAL A 46 -8.57 0.94 8.33
N ARG A 47 -9.24 0.62 7.22
CA ARG A 47 -8.82 -0.33 6.18
C ARG A 47 -9.07 0.22 4.78
N ALA A 48 -8.48 -0.42 3.77
CA ALA A 48 -8.86 -0.28 2.38
C ALA A 48 -9.66 -1.52 1.94
N ILE A 49 -10.71 -1.33 1.16
CA ILE A 49 -11.51 -2.42 0.59
C ILE A 49 -11.36 -2.36 -0.92
N LYS A 50 -10.66 -3.33 -1.51
CA LYS A 50 -10.59 -3.56 -2.97
C LYS A 50 -11.79 -4.43 -3.35
N THR A 51 -12.73 -3.85 -4.10
CA THR A 51 -13.93 -4.52 -4.59
C THR A 51 -13.73 -4.91 -6.05
N ILE A 52 -13.75 -6.21 -6.31
CA ILE A 52 -13.49 -6.82 -7.61
C ILE A 52 -14.78 -7.49 -8.11
N PRO A 53 -15.31 -7.11 -9.27
CA PRO A 53 -16.41 -7.85 -9.89
C PRO A 53 -15.96 -9.27 -10.22
N ILE A 54 -16.75 -10.27 -9.79
CA ILE A 54 -16.54 -11.65 -10.18
C ILE A 54 -17.01 -11.75 -11.63
N PRO A 55 -16.13 -12.11 -12.58
CA PRO A 55 -16.53 -12.27 -13.96
C PRO A 55 -17.53 -13.43 -14.08
N PRO A 56 -18.37 -13.46 -15.13
CA PRO A 56 -19.18 -14.63 -15.42
C PRO A 56 -18.29 -15.88 -15.51
N THR A 57 -18.83 -17.05 -15.15
CA THR A 57 -18.14 -18.35 -15.10
C THR A 57 -17.47 -18.82 -16.40
N LYS A 58 -17.56 -18.03 -17.49
CA LYS A 58 -16.88 -18.30 -18.77
C LYS A 58 -15.45 -17.74 -18.85
N ASP A 59 -15.02 -16.92 -17.90
CA ASP A 59 -13.67 -16.32 -17.87
C ASP A 59 -12.76 -16.99 -16.82
N GLU A 60 -12.51 -18.29 -17.00
CA GLU A 60 -11.71 -19.09 -16.05
C GLU A 60 -10.29 -18.53 -15.86
N ARG A 61 -9.67 -17.97 -16.91
CA ARG A 61 -8.34 -17.37 -16.79
C ARG A 61 -8.33 -16.23 -15.77
N ARG A 62 -9.32 -15.34 -15.83
CA ARG A 62 -9.44 -14.24 -14.85
C ARG A 62 -9.75 -14.74 -13.46
N LEU A 63 -10.59 -15.78 -13.34
CA LEU A 63 -10.88 -16.41 -12.04
C LEU A 63 -9.59 -17.02 -11.45
N ASP A 64 -8.78 -17.70 -12.25
CA ASP A 64 -7.50 -18.27 -11.80
C ASP A 64 -6.51 -17.21 -11.34
N PHE A 65 -6.41 -16.09 -12.07
CA PHE A 65 -5.59 -14.96 -11.62
C PHE A 65 -6.04 -14.42 -10.26
N LEU A 66 -7.35 -14.24 -10.06
CA LEU A 66 -7.90 -13.80 -8.78
C LEU A 66 -7.65 -14.81 -7.65
N ARG A 67 -7.91 -16.10 -7.90
CA ARG A 67 -7.63 -17.20 -6.96
C ARG A 67 -6.17 -17.17 -6.52
N HIS A 68 -5.25 -16.99 -7.47
CA HIS A 68 -3.82 -16.95 -7.21
C HIS A 68 -3.41 -15.71 -6.40
N GLU A 69 -3.89 -14.52 -6.77
CA GLU A 69 -3.61 -13.26 -6.06
C GLU A 69 -4.03 -13.36 -4.58
N ILE A 70 -5.23 -13.90 -4.32
CA ILE A 70 -5.76 -14.06 -2.96
C ILE A 70 -4.95 -15.09 -2.19
N LYS A 71 -4.64 -16.24 -2.82
CA LYS A 71 -3.86 -17.31 -2.17
C LYS A 71 -2.52 -16.78 -1.69
N ILE A 72 -1.80 -16.05 -2.55
CA ILE A 72 -0.51 -15.47 -2.19
C ILE A 72 -0.66 -14.43 -1.09
N SER A 73 -1.64 -13.53 -1.24
CA SER A 73 -1.90 -12.48 -0.25
C SER A 73 -2.22 -13.05 1.15
N LYS A 74 -2.80 -14.26 1.23
CA LYS A 74 -3.03 -14.98 2.49
C LYS A 74 -1.79 -15.66 3.06
N MET A 75 -0.81 -16.00 2.23
CA MET A 75 0.40 -16.71 2.64
C MET A 75 1.53 -15.77 3.11
N VAL A 76 1.51 -14.51 2.67
CA VAL A 76 2.57 -13.54 2.96
C VAL A 76 2.20 -12.65 4.15
N ASP A 77 3.13 -12.51 5.10
CA ASP A 77 3.04 -11.54 6.20
C ASP A 77 4.42 -10.93 6.44
N HIS A 78 4.64 -9.71 5.94
CA HIS A 78 5.92 -9.02 6.00
C HIS A 78 5.71 -7.50 5.99
N PRO A 79 6.50 -6.70 6.75
CA PRO A 79 6.30 -5.25 6.86
C PRO A 79 6.38 -4.49 5.52
N SER A 80 7.18 -4.97 4.57
CA SER A 80 7.26 -4.38 3.21
C SER A 80 6.21 -4.91 2.22
N ILE A 81 5.23 -5.71 2.67
CA ILE A 81 4.22 -6.34 1.82
C ILE A 81 2.83 -5.94 2.31
N ILE A 82 1.91 -5.64 1.39
CA ILE A 82 0.53 -5.27 1.76
C ILE A 82 -0.16 -6.42 2.50
N LYS A 83 -0.74 -6.13 3.66
CA LYS A 83 -1.46 -7.13 4.45
C LYS A 83 -2.90 -7.29 3.98
N LEU A 84 -3.29 -8.52 3.67
CA LEU A 84 -4.68 -8.94 3.53
C LEU A 84 -5.19 -9.41 4.90
N PHE A 85 -6.22 -8.75 5.40
CA PHE A 85 -6.86 -9.10 6.68
C PHE A 85 -7.92 -10.17 6.49
N GLU A 86 -8.86 -9.92 5.56
CA GLU A 86 -10.04 -10.74 5.38
C GLU A 86 -10.54 -10.67 3.94
N VAL A 87 -11.18 -11.74 3.50
CA VAL A 87 -11.90 -11.81 2.22
C VAL A 87 -13.38 -12.02 2.48
N PHE A 88 -14.20 -11.20 1.82
CA PHE A 88 -15.65 -11.35 1.74
C PHE A 88 -16.04 -11.61 0.30
N GLU A 89 -17.12 -12.38 0.12
CA GLU A 89 -17.68 -12.66 -1.19
C GLU A 89 -19.20 -12.55 -1.14
N ASN A 90 -19.77 -11.94 -2.17
CA ASN A 90 -21.17 -12.10 -2.51
C ASN A 90 -21.29 -12.58 -3.97
N ASN A 91 -22.52 -12.87 -4.41
CA ASN A 91 -22.80 -13.48 -5.72
C ASN A 91 -22.20 -12.76 -6.95
N LYS A 92 -21.76 -11.51 -6.83
CA LYS A 92 -21.23 -10.73 -7.96
C LYS A 92 -19.89 -10.07 -7.69
N LYS A 93 -19.44 -10.00 -6.44
CA LYS A 93 -18.30 -9.19 -6.03
C LYS A 93 -17.50 -9.89 -4.95
N LEU A 94 -16.20 -9.79 -5.10
CA LEU A 94 -15.21 -10.12 -4.10
C LEU A 94 -14.75 -8.82 -3.43
N HIS A 95 -14.60 -8.84 -2.11
CA HIS A 95 -14.07 -7.72 -1.35
C HIS A 95 -12.85 -8.17 -0.55
N LEU A 96 -11.70 -7.55 -0.85
CA LEU A 96 -10.45 -7.78 -0.14
C LEU A 96 -10.23 -6.66 0.87
N VAL A 97 -10.19 -7.00 2.15
CA VAL A 97 -9.90 -6.06 3.24
C VAL A 97 -8.40 -5.98 3.44
N LEU A 98 -7.81 -4.87 3.05
CA LEU A 98 -6.38 -4.63 3.02
C LEU A 98 -5.95 -3.57 4.05
N GLU A 99 -4.66 -3.57 4.39
CA GLU A 99 -4.02 -2.41 5.02
C GLU A 99 -4.28 -1.13 4.21
N LEU A 100 -4.51 -0.01 4.90
CA LEU A 100 -4.68 1.28 4.24
C LEU A 100 -3.32 1.99 4.07
N CYS A 101 -2.87 2.12 2.82
CA CYS A 101 -1.78 3.02 2.44
C CYS A 101 -2.34 4.40 2.08
N ARG A 102 -1.86 5.45 2.77
CA ARG A 102 -2.48 6.79 2.69
C ARG A 102 -1.94 7.69 1.59
N ASN A 103 -0.75 7.41 1.06
CA ASN A 103 -0.03 8.35 0.20
C ASN A 103 0.13 7.85 -1.24
N GLY A 104 -0.84 7.06 -1.72
CA GLY A 104 -0.84 6.55 -3.08
C GLY A 104 0.32 5.60 -3.35
N ASP A 105 0.74 5.57 -4.61
CA ASP A 105 1.88 4.77 -5.08
C ASP A 105 3.16 5.61 -5.24
N LEU A 106 4.29 4.93 -5.29
CA LEU A 106 5.61 5.55 -5.42
C LEU A 106 5.76 6.31 -6.74
N TRP A 107 5.09 5.86 -7.80
CA TRP A 107 5.14 6.50 -9.11
C TRP A 107 4.51 7.90 -9.09
N GLU A 108 3.31 8.04 -8.52
CA GLU A 108 2.62 9.32 -8.34
C GLU A 108 3.43 10.25 -7.43
N TYR A 109 4.06 9.72 -6.38
CA TYR A 109 4.95 10.47 -5.53
C TYR A 109 6.15 11.04 -6.31
N MET A 110 6.82 10.21 -7.12
CA MET A 110 7.95 10.65 -7.95
C MET A 110 7.50 11.71 -8.97
N LYS A 111 6.36 11.50 -9.63
CA LYS A 111 5.83 12.44 -10.64
C LYS A 111 5.45 13.79 -10.03
N SER A 112 4.80 13.80 -8.88
CA SER A 112 4.40 15.05 -8.20
C SER A 112 5.58 15.85 -7.66
N SER A 113 6.67 15.18 -7.29
CA SER A 113 7.92 15.83 -6.86
C SER A 113 8.71 16.44 -8.04
N SER A 114 8.52 15.88 -9.25
CA SER A 114 9.23 16.27 -10.48
C SER A 114 8.82 17.65 -11.05
N ALA A 115 7.77 18.29 -10.52
CA ALA A 115 7.29 19.60 -10.99
C ALA A 115 8.15 20.80 -10.49
N GLY A 116 9.26 20.53 -9.80
CA GLY A 116 10.20 21.56 -9.33
C GLY A 116 11.34 21.04 -8.43
N SER A 117 11.45 19.72 -8.19
CA SER A 117 12.53 19.11 -7.42
C SER A 117 12.93 17.75 -7.99
N SER A 118 14.21 17.41 -7.86
CA SER A 118 14.83 16.21 -8.42
C SER A 118 14.38 14.93 -7.70
N GLY A 119 13.26 14.33 -8.13
CA GLY A 119 12.86 12.95 -7.80
C GLY A 119 13.03 12.55 -6.32
N LEU A 120 13.37 11.28 -6.09
CA LEU A 120 13.89 10.82 -4.80
C LEU A 120 15.39 11.15 -4.71
N SER A 121 15.86 11.55 -3.53
CA SER A 121 17.31 11.63 -3.30
C SER A 121 17.94 10.23 -3.37
N GLU A 122 19.26 10.14 -3.58
CA GLU A 122 19.98 8.85 -3.55
C GLU A 122 19.79 8.15 -2.19
N PHE A 123 19.85 8.91 -1.10
CA PHE A 123 19.62 8.41 0.24
C PHE A 123 18.21 7.81 0.42
N ASP A 124 17.17 8.55 0.02
CA ASP A 124 15.78 8.06 0.09
C ASP A 124 15.55 6.87 -0.83
N SER A 125 16.19 6.86 -2.01
CA SER A 125 16.16 5.75 -2.95
C SER A 125 16.75 4.48 -2.34
N ALA A 126 17.88 4.61 -1.62
CA ALA A 126 18.49 3.48 -0.90
C ALA A 126 17.58 2.94 0.21
N VAL A 127 16.89 3.81 0.96
CA VAL A 127 15.94 3.42 2.01
C VAL A 127 14.72 2.70 1.44
N VAL A 128 14.16 3.21 0.34
CA VAL A 128 13.05 2.54 -0.39
C VAL A 128 13.50 1.20 -0.94
N MET A 129 14.68 1.15 -1.58
CA MET A 129 15.24 -0.07 -2.17
C MET A 129 15.51 -1.14 -1.11
N GLN A 130 16.04 -0.76 0.05
CA GLN A 130 16.26 -1.69 1.16
C GLN A 130 14.97 -2.39 1.59
N GLN A 131 13.87 -1.63 1.74
CA GLN A 131 12.57 -2.19 2.11
C GLN A 131 12.01 -3.10 1.02
N LEU A 132 12.12 -2.69 -0.25
CA LEU A 132 11.72 -3.48 -1.40
C LEU A 132 12.46 -4.82 -1.41
N LEU A 133 13.79 -4.80 -1.31
CA LEU A 133 14.64 -6.00 -1.32
C LEU A 133 14.34 -6.92 -0.13
N ARG A 134 14.03 -6.39 1.05
CA ARG A 134 13.56 -7.20 2.20
C ARG A 134 12.27 -7.94 1.87
N GLY A 135 11.28 -7.25 1.30
CA GLY A 135 10.01 -7.86 0.88
C GLY A 135 10.20 -8.91 -0.22
N VAL A 136 11.02 -8.62 -1.22
CA VAL A 136 11.36 -9.55 -2.31
C VAL A 136 12.10 -10.78 -1.79
N HIS A 137 13.09 -10.58 -0.91
CA HIS A 137 13.80 -11.70 -0.27
C HIS A 137 12.84 -12.62 0.49
N TYR A 138 11.90 -12.05 1.26
CA TYR A 138 10.86 -12.82 1.93
C TYR A 138 10.01 -13.62 0.95
N MET A 139 9.52 -13.00 -0.13
CA MET A 139 8.73 -13.71 -1.16
C MET A 139 9.53 -14.84 -1.80
N HIS A 140 10.79 -14.61 -2.15
CA HIS A 140 11.66 -15.61 -2.77
C HIS A 140 11.94 -16.79 -1.84
N ARG A 141 12.08 -16.57 -0.52
CA ARG A 141 12.20 -17.66 0.48
C ARG A 141 10.93 -18.52 0.57
N SER A 142 9.80 -17.97 0.17
CA SER A 142 8.50 -18.67 0.08
C SER A 142 8.20 -19.18 -1.33
N PHE A 143 9.19 -19.23 -2.23
CA PHE A 143 9.06 -19.65 -3.64
C PHE A 143 8.04 -18.83 -4.45
N ILE A 144 7.83 -17.58 -4.06
CA ILE A 144 6.94 -16.64 -4.74
C ILE A 144 7.80 -15.64 -5.52
N CYS A 145 7.59 -15.57 -6.84
CA CYS A 145 8.16 -14.51 -7.67
C CYS A 145 7.05 -13.53 -8.06
N HIS A 146 7.20 -12.24 -7.73
CA HIS A 146 6.17 -11.22 -7.98
C HIS A 146 5.90 -10.95 -9.47
N ARG A 147 6.95 -10.98 -10.30
CA ARG A 147 6.98 -10.74 -11.77
C ARG A 147 6.45 -9.40 -12.29
N ASP A 148 5.81 -8.56 -11.47
CA ASP A 148 5.37 -7.20 -11.86
C ASP A 148 5.88 -6.12 -10.88
N LEU A 149 7.18 -6.15 -10.54
CA LEU A 149 7.77 -5.13 -9.67
C LEU A 149 7.99 -3.83 -10.45
N LYS A 150 7.23 -2.81 -10.09
CA LYS A 150 7.29 -1.45 -10.64
C LYS A 150 6.81 -0.44 -9.61
N ALA A 151 7.14 0.83 -9.79
CA ALA A 151 6.80 1.89 -8.82
C ALA A 151 5.29 2.05 -8.57
N GLN A 152 4.44 1.72 -9.56
CA GLN A 152 2.98 1.73 -9.41
C GLN A 152 2.47 0.66 -8.42
N ASN A 153 3.23 -0.42 -8.24
CA ASN A 153 2.89 -1.54 -7.35
C ASN A 153 3.57 -1.41 -5.97
N MET A 154 4.04 -0.20 -5.63
CA MET A 154 4.65 0.13 -4.34
C MET A 154 3.82 1.22 -3.67
N LEU A 155 3.04 0.85 -2.65
CA LEU A 155 2.17 1.78 -1.93
C LEU A 155 2.89 2.42 -0.74
N LEU A 156 2.51 3.66 -0.42
CA LEU A 156 3.15 4.48 0.61
C LEU A 156 2.26 4.66 1.86
N THR A 157 2.82 4.37 3.03
CA THR A 157 2.09 4.32 4.33
C THR A 157 2.42 5.42 5.32
N PHE A 158 3.40 6.30 5.04
CA PHE A 158 3.88 7.30 6.01
C PHE A 158 2.77 8.24 6.55
N LYS A 159 2.88 8.66 7.82
CA LYS A 159 1.80 9.35 8.55
C LYS A 159 1.65 10.84 8.19
N SER A 160 2.69 11.46 7.65
CA SER A 160 2.74 12.87 7.27
C SER A 160 3.44 13.02 5.93
N LYS A 161 2.92 13.86 5.02
CA LYS A 161 3.73 14.32 3.87
C LYS A 161 5.07 14.80 4.41
N PRO A 162 6.21 14.41 3.80
CA PRO A 162 7.48 15.03 4.16
C PRO A 162 7.31 16.55 4.01
N PRO A 163 7.86 17.36 4.93
CA PRO A 163 7.73 18.81 4.85
C PRO A 163 8.26 19.25 3.49
N THR A 164 7.33 19.63 2.60
CA THR A 164 7.67 20.28 1.34
C THR A 164 8.37 21.57 1.73
N THR A 165 9.67 21.68 1.46
CA THR A 165 10.41 22.94 1.58
C THR A 165 9.91 23.91 0.52
N SER A 166 8.73 24.46 0.75
CA SER A 166 8.11 25.50 -0.06
C SER A 166 7.29 26.42 0.84
N THR A 167 7.97 27.10 1.75
CA THR A 167 7.48 28.34 2.37
C THR A 167 8.66 29.30 2.55
N LYS A 168 9.12 29.92 1.45
CA LYS A 168 9.66 31.28 1.56
C LYS A 168 8.47 32.25 1.61
N SER A 169 7.77 32.29 2.74
CA SER A 169 7.04 33.49 3.14
C SER A 169 7.95 34.27 4.06
N GLN A 170 8.52 35.36 3.54
CA GLN A 170 9.31 36.29 4.34
C GLN A 170 8.51 36.77 5.56
N PRO A 171 9.10 36.86 6.76
CA PRO A 171 8.47 37.56 7.87
C PRO A 171 8.49 39.07 7.61
N LYS A 172 7.33 39.63 7.26
CA LYS A 172 7.06 41.07 7.40
C LYS A 172 6.91 41.38 8.88
N THR A 173 8.00 41.72 9.58
CA THR A 173 8.01 42.64 10.75
C THR A 173 9.43 42.85 11.24
N SER A 174 9.75 44.09 11.60
CA SER A 174 11.07 44.58 12.02
C SER A 174 11.45 44.25 13.47
N LEU A 175 10.78 43.29 14.13
CA LEU A 175 11.01 42.98 15.55
C LEU A 175 11.45 41.53 15.84
N GLY A 176 11.85 40.77 14.81
CA GLY A 176 12.27 39.35 14.95
C GLY A 176 13.77 39.08 14.79
N LYS A 177 14.61 40.11 14.52
CA LYS A 177 16.03 39.90 14.17
C LYS A 177 16.93 39.53 15.34
N VAL A 178 16.55 39.85 16.58
CA VAL A 178 17.41 39.62 17.76
C VAL A 178 17.26 38.22 18.38
N ALA A 179 16.15 37.51 18.11
CA ALA A 179 16.00 36.12 18.54
C ALA A 179 16.74 35.13 17.62
N ALA A 180 17.02 35.52 16.37
CA ALA A 180 17.65 34.66 15.38
C ALA A 180 19.18 34.54 15.52
N LEU A 181 19.83 35.42 16.30
CA LEU A 181 21.29 35.43 16.44
C LEU A 181 21.80 34.55 17.60
N LEU A 182 20.93 34.10 18.51
CA LEU A 182 21.31 33.30 19.68
C LEU A 182 21.09 31.79 19.52
N ALA A 183 20.56 31.34 18.38
CA ALA A 183 20.26 29.92 18.13
C ALA A 183 21.27 29.23 17.20
N THR A 184 22.47 29.78 17.00
CA THR A 184 23.52 29.24 16.12
C THR A 184 24.62 28.45 16.86
N ALA A 185 24.32 27.86 18.02
CA ALA A 185 25.33 27.11 18.77
C ALA A 185 24.77 25.89 19.53
N THR A 186 24.14 24.95 18.82
CA THR A 186 24.17 23.54 19.23
C THR A 186 24.31 22.66 18.00
N SER A 187 25.54 22.26 17.71
CA SER A 187 25.87 21.14 16.85
C SER A 187 25.33 19.85 17.50
N THR A 188 24.19 19.38 17.01
CA THR A 188 23.85 17.97 17.03
C THR A 188 23.78 17.55 15.58
N ALA A 189 24.58 16.57 15.19
CA ALA A 189 24.47 15.94 13.88
C ALA A 189 23.01 15.53 13.66
N ASP A 190 22.31 16.21 12.77
CA ASP A 190 20.94 15.88 12.38
C ASP A 190 20.98 14.49 11.75
N ASN A 191 20.64 13.47 12.54
CA ASN A 191 20.40 12.13 12.07
C ASN A 191 19.09 12.18 11.28
N LYS A 192 19.19 12.62 10.02
CA LYS A 192 18.05 12.91 9.15
C LYS A 192 17.42 11.58 8.74
N GLU A 193 16.50 11.08 9.56
CA GLU A 193 15.73 9.88 9.24
C GLU A 193 14.94 10.11 7.95
N SER A 194 15.03 9.15 7.02
CA SER A 194 14.29 9.22 5.77
C SER A 194 12.79 9.13 6.06
N PRO A 195 11.94 9.97 5.43
CA PRO A 195 10.49 9.88 5.57
C PRO A 195 9.92 8.57 5.02
N PHE A 196 10.74 7.80 4.29
CA PHE A 196 10.35 6.52 3.70
C PHE A 196 10.56 5.32 4.62
N GLU A 197 11.13 5.49 5.81
CA GLU A 197 11.39 4.38 6.73
C GLU A 197 10.09 3.61 7.05
N ASN A 198 10.11 2.29 6.88
CA ASN A 198 8.97 1.37 7.03
C ASN A 198 7.68 1.76 6.26
N SER A 199 7.82 2.57 5.21
CA SER A 199 6.69 3.18 4.52
C SER A 199 6.20 2.43 3.28
N ILE A 200 6.97 1.45 2.77
CA ILE A 200 6.68 0.78 1.49
C ILE A 200 5.84 -0.49 1.70
N ARG A 201 4.86 -0.71 0.83
CA ARG A 201 4.09 -1.97 0.71
C ARG A 201 4.07 -2.43 -0.75
N ILE A 202 4.62 -3.61 -1.03
CA ILE A 202 4.49 -4.30 -2.31
C ILE A 202 3.06 -4.85 -2.44
N THR A 203 2.42 -4.68 -3.61
CA THR A 203 1.05 -5.11 -3.92
C THR A 203 0.92 -5.68 -5.34
N ASP A 204 -0.25 -6.25 -5.67
CA ASP A 204 -0.63 -6.76 -6.99
C ASP A 204 0.13 -8.02 -7.46
N PHE A 205 0.00 -9.10 -6.68
CA PHE A 205 0.57 -10.43 -6.93
C PHE A 205 -0.03 -11.19 -8.13
N GLY A 206 -0.90 -10.57 -8.94
CA GLY A 206 -1.70 -11.23 -9.98
C GLY A 206 -0.87 -11.88 -11.09
N LEU A 207 0.42 -11.56 -11.17
CA LEU A 207 1.38 -12.24 -12.03
C LEU A 207 2.35 -13.09 -11.23
N SER A 208 2.09 -13.64 -10.06
CA SER A 208 3.05 -14.58 -9.45
C SER A 208 2.92 -15.98 -10.06
N CYS A 209 3.98 -16.79 -10.11
CA CYS A 209 3.83 -18.22 -10.32
C CYS A 209 4.50 -18.99 -9.18
N ASN A 210 3.79 -19.99 -8.64
CA ASN A 210 4.38 -20.96 -7.72
C ASN A 210 5.27 -21.89 -8.55
N PHE A 211 6.58 -21.83 -8.33
CA PHE A 211 7.47 -22.91 -8.74
C PHE A 211 7.26 -24.07 -7.76
N ASN A 212 6.26 -24.91 -8.02
CA ASN A 212 6.33 -26.28 -7.50
C ASN A 212 7.33 -27.02 -8.39
N HIS A 213 8.57 -27.15 -7.93
CA HIS A 213 9.47 -28.16 -8.46
C HIS A 213 9.11 -29.51 -7.83
N GLY A 214 8.89 -30.50 -8.69
CA GLY A 214 8.95 -31.91 -8.33
C GLY A 214 10.37 -32.39 -8.12
#